data_AF-A0A3R9Z4X5-F1
#
_entry.id   AF-A0A3R9Z4X5-F1
#
_cell.length_a   1.000
_cell.length_b   1.000
_cell.length_c   1.000
_cell.angle_alpha   90.00
_cell.angle_beta   90.00
_cell.angle_gamma   90.00
#
_symmetry.space_group_name_H-M   'P 1'
#
loop_
_entity.id
_entity.type
_entity.pdbx_description
1 polymer ?
#
loop_
_entity_poly.entity_id
_entity_poly.type
_entity_poly.pdbx_seq_one_letter_code
_entity_poly.pdbx_strand_id
1 'polypeptide(L)'
;MAYEIGQTCMLINIGLSRSECASWVQAWGAITALAVAGGIAVAQIRATRKHAAEVERDKQRALIEVIATLARLLMLEIESRTALVTAETDEQTRRSLFLAKEPFGDVYDAAKAMPIHELPDVEIVQLAFGLRRLTALAINVFERLVAEYDTQTGIFLRAGKPFSAVVMGLEGLVESCKQASMAREAR
;
A
#
# COMPACT_ATOMS: atom_id res chain seq x y z
N MET A 1 -41.08 -16.47 -44.49
CA MET A 1 -41.28 -15.48 -45.56
C MET A 1 -40.11 -14.52 -45.51
N ALA A 2 -39.12 -14.75 -46.37
CA ALA A 2 -37.96 -13.87 -46.47
C ALA A 2 -38.40 -12.62 -47.25
N TYR A 3 -38.58 -11.50 -46.56
CA TYR A 3 -38.65 -10.22 -47.24
C TYR A 3 -37.27 -9.94 -47.82
N GLU A 4 -37.15 -9.92 -49.14
CA GLU A 4 -35.91 -9.50 -49.79
C GLU A 4 -35.67 -8.03 -49.45
N ILE A 5 -34.60 -7.77 -48.69
CA ILE A 5 -34.14 -6.42 -48.31
C ILE A 5 -33.96 -5.51 -49.54
N GLY A 6 -33.85 -6.07 -50.75
CA GLY A 6 -33.84 -5.33 -52.00
C GLY A 6 -35.15 -4.64 -52.39
N GLN A 7 -36.32 -5.07 -51.88
CA GLN A 7 -37.62 -4.45 -52.22
C GLN A 7 -38.00 -3.26 -51.30
N THR A 8 -37.44 -3.15 -50.10
CA THR A 8 -37.77 -2.05 -49.18
C THR A 8 -37.20 -0.70 -49.62
N CYS A 9 -36.15 -0.68 -50.43
CA CYS A 9 -35.60 0.55 -51.01
C CYS A 9 -36.49 1.18 -52.11
N MET A 10 -37.44 0.43 -52.71
CA MET A 10 -38.38 0.98 -53.69
C MET A 10 -39.63 1.64 -53.07
N LEU A 11 -39.89 1.46 -51.77
CA LEU A 11 -41.10 2.01 -51.13
C LEU A 11 -40.98 3.49 -50.74
N ILE A 12 -39.77 4.05 -50.72
CA ILE A 12 -39.55 5.47 -50.42
C ILE A 12 -39.34 6.20 -51.76
N ASN A 13 -40.38 6.91 -52.19
CA ASN A 13 -40.50 7.51 -53.52
C ASN A 13 -39.63 8.78 -53.67
N ILE A 14 -38.31 8.63 -53.64
CA ILE A 14 -37.32 9.74 -53.75
C ILE A 14 -36.64 9.78 -55.14
N GLY A 15 -36.98 8.88 -56.07
CA GLY A 15 -36.47 8.95 -57.46
C GLY A 15 -34.99 8.58 -57.63
N LEU A 16 -34.40 7.83 -56.70
CA LEU A 16 -33.02 7.33 -56.77
C LEU A 16 -32.93 5.99 -57.53
N SER A 17 -31.87 5.82 -58.32
CA SER A 17 -31.57 4.58 -59.04
C SER A 17 -31.15 3.43 -58.11
N ARG A 18 -31.26 2.17 -58.56
CA ARG A 18 -30.91 0.98 -57.74
C ARG A 18 -29.46 1.01 -57.23
N SER A 19 -28.52 1.52 -58.03
CA SER A 19 -27.12 1.68 -57.64
C SER A 19 -26.91 2.75 -56.56
N GLU A 20 -27.72 3.82 -56.57
CA GLU A 20 -27.65 4.87 -55.56
C GLU A 20 -28.23 4.41 -54.20
N CYS A 21 -29.31 3.61 -54.20
CA CYS A 21 -29.85 3.00 -52.99
C CYS A 21 -28.84 2.04 -52.31
N ALA A 22 -28.12 1.23 -53.10
CA ALA A 22 -27.10 0.33 -52.57
C ALA A 22 -25.94 1.10 -51.91
N SER A 23 -25.48 2.18 -52.55
CA SER A 23 -24.41 3.04 -52.00
C SER A 23 -24.82 3.73 -50.69
N TRP A 24 -26.10 4.10 -50.57
CA TRP A 24 -26.65 4.73 -49.37
C TRP A 24 -26.73 3.76 -48.18
N VAL A 25 -27.26 2.55 -48.38
CA VAL A 25 -27.30 1.51 -47.33
C VAL A 25 -25.89 1.11 -46.89
N GLN A 26 -24.94 1.06 -47.83
CA GLN A 26 -23.54 0.79 -47.52
C GLN A 26 -22.89 1.91 -46.71
N ALA A 27 -23.19 3.18 -47.02
CA ALA A 27 -22.71 4.32 -46.25
C ALA A 27 -23.26 4.31 -44.81
N TRP A 28 -24.55 4.02 -44.62
CA TRP A 28 -25.14 3.87 -43.28
C TRP A 28 -24.54 2.69 -42.53
N GLY A 29 -24.34 1.55 -43.19
CA GLY A 29 -23.67 0.39 -42.59
C GLY A 29 -22.27 0.72 -42.07
N ALA A 30 -21.49 1.49 -42.84
CA ALA A 30 -20.17 1.96 -42.43
C ALA A 30 -20.24 2.96 -41.26
N ILE A 31 -21.18 3.91 -41.29
CA ILE A 31 -21.38 4.88 -40.19
C ILE A 31 -21.79 4.15 -38.91
N THR A 32 -22.71 3.19 -38.98
CA THR A 32 -23.15 2.39 -37.83
C THR A 32 -22.01 1.54 -37.29
N ALA A 33 -21.21 0.90 -38.16
CA ALA A 33 -20.05 0.13 -37.73
C ALA A 33 -19.03 1.00 -36.97
N LEU A 34 -18.74 2.21 -37.47
CA LEU A 34 -17.87 3.18 -36.78
C LEU A 34 -18.46 3.63 -35.44
N ALA A 35 -19.77 3.89 -35.38
CA ALA A 35 -20.44 4.26 -34.14
C ALA A 35 -20.39 3.16 -33.08
N VAL A 36 -20.61 1.90 -33.48
CA VAL A 36 -20.51 0.73 -32.59
C VAL A 36 -19.07 0.54 -32.11
N ALA A 37 -18.08 0.62 -33.00
CA ALA A 37 -16.67 0.53 -32.64
C ALA A 37 -16.26 1.64 -31.65
N GLY A 38 -16.72 2.88 -31.88
CA GLY A 38 -16.51 4.00 -30.97
C GLY A 38 -17.17 3.77 -29.60
N GLY A 39 -18.38 3.23 -29.58
CA GLY A 39 -19.08 2.87 -28.33
C GLY A 39 -18.34 1.80 -27.52
N ILE A 40 -17.85 0.75 -28.18
CA ILE A 40 -17.05 -0.31 -27.54
C ILE A 40 -15.73 0.26 -26.99
N ALA A 41 -15.03 1.09 -27.77
CA ALA A 41 -13.80 1.72 -27.32
C ALA A 41 -14.01 2.60 -26.08
N VAL A 42 -15.08 3.41 -26.05
CA VAL A 42 -15.43 4.23 -24.88
C VAL A 42 -15.78 3.35 -23.67
N ALA A 43 -16.51 2.26 -23.87
CA ALA A 43 -16.85 1.32 -22.80
C ALA A 43 -15.58 0.67 -22.21
N GLN A 44 -14.65 0.23 -23.06
CA GLN A 44 -13.36 -0.33 -22.64
C GLN A 44 -12.53 0.71 -21.88
N ILE A 45 -12.41 1.94 -22.39
CA ILE A 45 -11.69 3.03 -21.70
C ILE A 45 -12.27 3.28 -20.30
N ARG A 46 -13.60 3.29 -20.16
CA ARG A 46 -14.26 3.45 -18.86
C ARG A 46 -13.98 2.27 -17.92
N ALA A 47 -14.02 1.05 -18.43
CA ALA A 47 -13.70 -0.15 -17.65
C ALA A 47 -12.24 -0.15 -17.18
N THR A 48 -11.29 0.17 -18.07
CA THR A 48 -9.87 0.26 -17.73
C THR A 48 -9.60 1.35 -16.69
N ARG A 49 -10.27 2.51 -16.80
CA ARG A 49 -10.16 3.57 -15.78
C ARG A 49 -10.66 3.14 -14.41
N LYS A 50 -11.76 2.39 -14.36
CA LYS A 50 -12.29 1.84 -13.10
C LYS A 50 -11.30 0.85 -12.47
N HIS A 51 -10.81 -0.11 -13.25
CA HIS A 51 -9.82 -1.07 -12.75
C HIS A 51 -8.51 -0.42 -12.34
N ALA A 52 -8.03 0.59 -13.06
CA ALA A 52 -6.85 1.34 -12.64
C ALA A 52 -7.04 2.05 -11.29
N ALA A 53 -8.23 2.62 -11.05
CA ALA A 53 -8.56 3.24 -9.77
C ALA A 53 -8.68 2.22 -8.62
N GLU A 54 -9.25 1.04 -8.88
CA GLU A 54 -9.32 -0.06 -7.92
C GLU A 54 -7.91 -0.57 -7.54
N VAL A 55 -7.06 -0.84 -8.54
CA VAL A 55 -5.68 -1.29 -8.32
C VAL A 55 -4.87 -0.26 -7.52
N GLU A 56 -5.06 1.02 -7.79
CA GLU A 56 -4.38 2.08 -7.03
C GLU A 56 -4.83 2.13 -5.57
N ARG A 57 -6.13 1.95 -5.30
CA ARG A 57 -6.67 1.85 -3.94
C ARG A 57 -6.11 0.62 -3.20
N ASP A 58 -6.05 -0.52 -3.86
CA ASP A 58 -5.51 -1.76 -3.27
C ASP A 58 -4.01 -1.64 -2.96
N LYS A 59 -3.23 -1.02 -3.85
CA LYS A 59 -1.81 -0.74 -3.59
C LYS A 59 -1.62 0.15 -2.37
N GLN A 60 -2.41 1.20 -2.23
CA GLN A 60 -2.34 2.10 -1.08
C GLN A 60 -2.69 1.38 0.22
N ARG A 61 -3.71 0.50 0.19
CA ARG A 61 -4.09 -0.31 1.35
C ARG A 61 -2.97 -1.29 1.73
N ALA A 62 -2.39 -1.97 0.74
CA ALA A 62 -1.27 -2.89 0.97
C ALA A 62 -0.07 -2.17 1.61
N LEU A 63 0.24 -0.94 1.17
CA LEU A 63 1.31 -0.14 1.78
C LEU A 63 1.03 0.20 3.25
N ILE A 64 -0.19 0.61 3.58
CA ILE A 64 -0.59 0.90 4.96
C ILE A 64 -0.47 -0.37 5.83
N GLU A 65 -0.90 -1.52 5.31
CA GLU A 65 -0.81 -2.79 6.01
C GLU A 65 0.65 -3.23 6.23
N VAL A 66 1.53 -3.03 5.25
CA VAL A 66 2.97 -3.27 5.39
C VAL A 66 3.56 -2.40 6.50
N ILE A 67 3.25 -1.10 6.53
CA ILE A 67 3.73 -0.19 7.59
C ILE A 67 3.25 -0.65 8.97
N ALA A 68 1.97 -1.01 9.10
CA ALA A 68 1.41 -1.51 10.35
C ALA A 68 2.08 -2.82 10.80
N THR A 69 2.36 -3.72 9.85
CA THR A 69 3.03 -5.00 10.12
C THR A 69 4.47 -4.79 10.59
N LEU A 70 5.22 -3.91 9.92
CA LEU A 70 6.58 -3.56 10.34
C LEU A 70 6.61 -2.92 11.73
N ALA A 71 5.64 -2.04 12.04
CA ALA A 71 5.52 -1.46 13.37
C ALA A 71 5.28 -2.53 14.45
N ARG A 72 4.42 -3.52 14.18
CA ARG A 72 4.18 -4.67 15.08
C ARG A 72 5.41 -5.55 15.25
N LEU A 73 6.13 -5.83 14.17
CA LEU A 73 7.38 -6.59 14.23
C LEU A 73 8.42 -5.89 15.11
N LEU A 74 8.54 -4.56 14.98
CA LEU A 74 9.42 -3.77 15.84
C LEU A 74 9.02 -3.85 17.31
N MET A 75 7.72 -3.75 17.63
CA MET A 75 7.23 -3.91 19.00
C MET A 75 7.59 -5.29 19.57
N LEU A 76 7.36 -6.36 18.80
CA LEU A 76 7.68 -7.73 19.22
C LEU A 76 9.19 -7.92 19.46
N GLU A 77 10.04 -7.33 18.62
CA GLU A 77 11.49 -7.40 18.83
C GLU A 77 11.91 -6.61 20.09
N ILE A 78 11.33 -5.43 20.31
CA ILE A 78 11.55 -4.64 21.53
C ILE A 78 11.13 -5.43 22.77
N GLU A 79 9.96 -6.08 22.75
CA GLU A 79 9.46 -6.89 23.85
C GLU A 79 10.38 -8.08 24.12
N SER A 80 10.79 -8.80 23.07
CA SER A 80 11.72 -9.92 23.16
C SER A 80 13.05 -9.49 23.82
N ARG A 81 13.62 -8.37 23.39
CA ARG A 81 14.88 -7.85 23.95
C ARG A 81 14.71 -7.35 25.38
N THR A 82 13.59 -6.70 25.69
CA THR A 82 13.27 -6.28 27.06
C THR A 82 13.12 -7.47 27.98
N ALA A 83 12.48 -8.56 27.52
CA ALA A 83 12.35 -9.80 28.26
C ALA A 83 13.72 -10.44 28.55
N LEU A 84 14.64 -10.44 27.57
CA LEU A 84 16.02 -10.91 27.76
C LEU A 84 16.74 -10.12 28.86
N VAL A 85 16.58 -8.79 28.90
CA VAL A 85 17.17 -7.95 29.95
C VAL A 85 16.65 -8.33 31.34
N THR A 86 15.36 -8.65 31.46
CA THR A 86 14.72 -9.00 32.74
C THR A 86 14.84 -10.46 33.13
N ALA A 87 15.31 -11.33 32.25
CA ALA A 87 15.37 -12.77 32.50
C ALA A 87 16.37 -13.10 33.62
N GLU A 88 15.94 -13.94 34.58
CA GLU A 88 16.80 -14.54 35.61
C GLU A 88 17.68 -15.64 35.00
N THR A 89 18.62 -15.24 34.14
CA THR A 89 19.62 -16.11 33.54
C THR A 89 21.01 -15.65 33.93
N ASP A 90 22.00 -16.52 33.76
CA ASP A 90 23.41 -16.16 33.92
C ASP A 90 23.75 -14.89 33.12
N GLU A 91 24.43 -13.94 33.78
CA GLU A 91 24.71 -12.60 33.26
C GLU A 91 25.44 -12.64 31.91
N GLN A 92 26.38 -13.57 31.77
CA GLN A 92 27.20 -13.71 30.57
C GLN A 92 26.38 -14.29 29.41
N THR A 93 25.52 -15.27 29.70
CA THR A 93 24.56 -15.81 28.73
C THR A 93 23.58 -14.73 28.27
N ARG A 94 23.01 -13.98 29.20
CA ARG A 94 22.08 -12.87 28.91
C ARG A 94 22.71 -11.82 28.02
N ARG A 95 23.94 -11.39 28.33
CA ARG A 95 24.70 -10.42 27.53
C ARG A 95 24.96 -10.94 26.13
N SER A 96 25.39 -12.20 25.99
CA SER A 96 25.64 -12.80 24.68
C SER A 96 24.38 -12.82 23.82
N LEU A 97 23.22 -13.19 24.38
CA LEU A 97 21.95 -13.26 23.66
C LEU A 97 21.42 -11.87 23.28
N PHE A 98 21.57 -10.88 24.17
CA PHE A 98 21.16 -9.50 23.90
C PHE A 98 21.96 -8.86 22.74
N LEU A 99 23.24 -9.23 22.62
CA LEU A 99 24.17 -8.70 21.60
C LEU A 99 24.26 -9.57 20.33
N ALA A 100 23.75 -10.80 20.34
CA ALA A 100 23.97 -11.79 19.27
C ALA A 100 23.39 -11.43 17.89
N LYS A 101 22.57 -10.37 17.78
CA LYS A 101 21.96 -9.94 16.52
C LYS A 101 21.87 -8.42 16.42
N GLU A 102 22.11 -7.92 15.22
CA GLU A 102 21.91 -6.52 14.86
C GLU A 102 20.48 -6.11 15.21
N PRO A 103 20.30 -5.09 16.07
CA PRO A 103 18.99 -4.70 16.59
C PRO A 103 18.15 -4.09 15.48
N PHE A 104 16.96 -4.64 15.27
CA PHE A 104 15.95 -4.05 14.39
C PHE A 104 16.39 -3.92 12.92
N GLY A 105 17.47 -4.61 12.50
CA GLY A 105 18.07 -4.46 11.17
C GLY A 105 17.07 -4.71 10.04
N ASP A 106 16.33 -5.82 10.13
CA ASP A 106 15.32 -6.19 9.13
C ASP A 106 14.21 -5.13 9.00
N VAL A 107 13.72 -4.60 10.11
CA VAL A 107 12.67 -3.57 10.10
C VAL A 107 13.21 -2.23 9.61
N TYR A 108 14.44 -1.88 10.00
CA TYR A 108 15.10 -0.65 9.57
C TYR A 108 15.36 -0.64 8.07
N ASP A 109 15.88 -1.73 7.52
CA ASP A 109 16.14 -1.87 6.10
C ASP A 109 14.84 -1.87 5.29
N ALA A 110 13.81 -2.59 5.75
CA ALA A 110 12.49 -2.55 5.15
C ALA A 110 11.89 -1.13 5.17
N ALA A 111 12.01 -0.42 6.30
CA ALA A 111 11.51 0.94 6.43
C ALA A 111 12.26 1.90 5.51
N LYS A 112 13.58 1.74 5.35
CA LYS A 112 14.44 2.54 4.48
C LYS A 112 14.22 2.27 3.00
N ALA A 113 13.89 1.02 2.63
CA ALA A 113 13.60 0.62 1.26
C ALA A 113 12.30 1.25 0.70
N MET A 114 11.38 1.72 1.56
CA MET A 114 10.15 2.36 1.10
C MET A 114 10.45 3.65 0.28
N PRO A 115 10.01 3.75 -0.98
CA PRO A 115 10.28 4.92 -1.81
C PRO A 115 9.32 6.06 -1.46
N ILE A 116 9.64 6.85 -0.43
CA ILE A 116 8.76 7.91 0.09
C ILE A 116 8.34 8.91 -0.99
N HIS A 117 9.23 9.22 -1.93
CA HIS A 117 8.99 10.18 -3.01
C HIS A 117 8.01 9.67 -4.08
N GLU A 118 7.74 8.36 -4.12
CA GLU A 118 6.80 7.74 -5.04
C GLU A 118 5.44 7.49 -4.39
N LEU A 119 5.29 7.79 -3.09
CA LEU A 119 4.04 7.56 -2.38
C LEU A 119 2.98 8.58 -2.84
N PRO A 120 1.77 8.10 -3.19
CA PRO A 120 0.74 8.94 -3.82
C PRO A 120 0.02 9.88 -2.84
N ASP A 121 0.20 9.69 -1.53
CA ASP A 121 -0.59 10.33 -0.49
C ASP A 121 0.28 10.81 0.67
N VAL A 122 0.05 12.06 1.11
CA VAL A 122 0.71 12.70 2.24
C VAL A 122 0.50 11.91 3.54
N GLU A 123 -0.66 11.29 3.72
CA GLU A 123 -0.95 10.47 4.89
C GLU A 123 -0.02 9.24 4.95
N ILE A 124 0.12 8.51 3.83
CA ILE A 124 0.99 7.32 3.76
C ILE A 124 2.46 7.73 3.93
N VAL A 125 2.86 8.88 3.38
CA VAL A 125 4.18 9.47 3.59
C VAL A 125 4.44 9.71 5.09
N GLN A 126 3.48 10.30 5.81
CA GLN A 126 3.61 10.55 7.25
C GLN A 126 3.72 9.25 8.04
N LEU A 127 2.93 8.22 7.70
CA LEU A 127 3.02 6.90 8.33
C LEU A 127 4.41 6.27 8.12
N ALA A 128 4.92 6.30 6.88
CA ALA A 128 6.24 5.75 6.56
C ALA A 128 7.37 6.51 7.28
N PHE A 129 7.30 7.84 7.35
CA PHE A 129 8.23 8.65 8.13
C PHE A 129 8.14 8.35 9.64
N GLY A 130 6.93 8.17 10.16
CA GLY A 130 6.68 7.77 11.54
C GLY A 130 7.40 6.47 11.88
N LEU A 131 7.25 5.44 11.04
CA LEU A 131 7.94 4.17 11.20
C LEU A 131 9.46 4.33 11.19
N ARG A 132 10.03 5.06 10.22
CA ARG A 132 11.48 5.32 10.16
C ARG A 132 12.00 6.02 11.40
N ARG A 133 11.30 7.06 11.85
CA ARG A 133 11.68 7.84 13.04
C ARG A 133 11.66 6.95 14.29
N LEU A 134 10.61 6.14 14.47
CA LEU A 134 10.49 5.25 15.62
C LEU A 134 11.53 4.13 15.60
N THR A 135 11.83 3.58 14.43
CA THR A 135 12.89 2.57 14.28
C THR A 135 14.27 3.15 14.60
N ALA A 136 14.58 4.34 14.07
CA ALA A 136 15.82 5.05 14.40
C ALA A 136 15.91 5.37 15.90
N LEU A 137 14.80 5.76 16.53
CA LEU A 137 14.75 5.99 17.97
C LEU A 137 15.00 4.69 18.75
N ALA A 138 14.43 3.57 18.32
CA ALA A 138 14.66 2.25 18.92
C ALA A 138 16.15 1.86 18.86
N ILE A 139 16.80 2.05 17.71
CA ILE A 139 18.24 1.80 17.53
C ILE A 139 19.06 2.67 18.49
N ASN A 140 18.80 3.98 18.53
CA ASN A 140 19.51 4.90 19.44
C ASN A 140 19.32 4.51 20.93
N VAL A 141 18.12 4.08 21.32
CA VAL A 141 17.86 3.59 22.68
C VAL A 141 18.65 2.32 22.95
N PHE A 142 18.69 1.38 22.00
CA PHE A 142 19.45 0.15 22.13
C PHE A 142 20.95 0.41 22.25
N GLU A 143 21.53 1.27 21.40
CA GLU A 143 22.95 1.63 21.46
C GLU A 143 23.33 2.23 22.81
N ARG A 144 22.47 3.09 23.37
CA ARG A 144 22.66 3.64 24.72
C ARG A 144 22.64 2.55 25.79
N LEU A 145 21.68 1.62 25.71
CA LEU A 145 21.61 0.49 26.62
C LEU A 145 22.86 -0.39 26.55
N VAL A 146 23.39 -0.64 25.35
CA VAL A 146 24.64 -1.40 25.17
C VAL A 146 25.81 -0.66 25.80
N ALA A 147 25.96 0.64 25.53
CA ALA A 147 27.03 1.45 26.10
C ALA A 147 26.97 1.48 27.64
N GLU A 148 25.77 1.53 28.21
CA GLU A 148 25.58 1.50 29.66
C GLU A 148 25.81 0.11 30.25
N TYR A 149 25.46 -0.96 29.54
CA TYR A 149 25.74 -2.34 29.94
C TYR A 149 27.25 -2.61 30.08
N ASP A 150 28.06 -1.96 29.24
CA ASP A 150 29.52 -2.05 29.27
C ASP A 150 30.12 -1.26 30.44
N THR A 151 29.40 -0.27 30.98
CA THR A 151 29.79 0.45 32.20
C THR A 151 29.23 -0.26 33.44
N GLN A 152 30.05 -0.53 34.46
CA GLN A 152 29.58 -1.19 35.72
C GLN A 152 28.44 -0.44 36.45
N THR A 153 28.10 0.76 36.02
CA THR A 153 26.96 1.57 36.44
C THR A 153 25.67 1.15 35.74
N GLY A 154 25.13 -0.03 36.10
CA GLY A 154 23.84 -0.55 35.62
C GLY A 154 22.59 0.22 36.07
N ILE A 155 22.67 1.55 36.17
CA ILE A 155 21.61 2.43 36.69
C ILE A 155 20.43 2.49 35.71
N PHE A 156 20.68 2.46 34.40
CA PHE A 156 19.63 2.54 33.38
C PHE A 156 18.80 1.26 33.24
N LEU A 157 19.42 0.09 33.41
CA LEU A 157 18.71 -1.19 33.50
C LEU A 157 17.73 -1.22 34.69
N ARG A 158 18.04 -0.45 35.75
CA ARG A 158 17.18 -0.31 36.93
C ARG A 158 16.12 0.80 36.79
N ALA A 159 16.29 1.73 35.84
CA ALA A 159 15.44 2.92 35.71
C ALA A 159 14.10 2.69 34.99
N GLY A 160 13.86 1.50 34.44
CA GLY A 160 12.55 1.10 33.94
C GLY A 160 12.36 1.31 32.43
N LYS A 161 11.69 0.33 31.82
CA LYS A 161 11.13 0.30 30.46
C LYS A 161 11.77 1.30 29.46
N PRO A 162 13.03 1.08 29.06
CA PRO A 162 13.79 2.04 28.24
C PRO A 162 13.16 2.31 26.86
N PHE A 163 12.38 1.35 26.36
CA PHE A 163 11.66 1.47 25.09
C PHE A 163 10.22 2.00 25.21
N SER A 164 9.75 2.39 26.40
CA SER A 164 8.34 2.79 26.62
C SER A 164 7.85 3.87 25.64
N ALA A 165 8.64 4.92 25.43
CA ALA A 165 8.30 5.98 24.47
C ALA A 165 8.23 5.48 23.02
N VAL A 166 9.09 4.53 22.64
CA VAL A 166 9.10 3.92 21.31
C VAL A 166 7.85 3.06 21.12
N VAL A 167 7.53 2.22 22.10
CA VAL A 167 6.35 1.34 22.07
C VAL A 167 5.06 2.16 21.99
N MET A 168 4.89 3.18 22.83
CA MET A 168 3.73 4.08 22.75
C MET A 168 3.61 4.77 21.38
N GLY A 169 4.75 5.17 20.79
CA GLY A 169 4.77 5.73 19.45
C GLY A 169 4.34 4.73 18.38
N LEU A 170 4.77 3.46 18.51
CA LEU A 170 4.40 2.38 17.58
C LEU A 170 2.93 1.99 17.71
N GLU A 171 2.37 1.95 18.91
CA GLU A 171 0.94 1.76 19.15
C GLU A 171 0.12 2.88 18.47
N GLY A 172 0.53 4.14 18.65
CA GLY A 172 -0.10 5.28 17.99
C GLY A 172 -0.01 5.22 16.45
N LEU A 173 1.13 4.75 15.93
CA LEU A 173 1.32 4.54 14.49
C LEU A 173 0.41 3.43 13.94
N VAL A 174 0.28 2.30 14.65
CA VAL A 174 -0.60 1.19 14.27
C VAL A 174 -2.06 1.64 14.26
N GLU A 175 -2.48 2.42 15.26
CA GLU A 175 -3.85 2.95 15.29
C GLU A 175 -4.09 3.94 14.14
N SER A 176 -3.11 4.79 13.82
CA SER A 176 -3.18 5.69 12.66
C SER A 176 -3.27 4.92 11.34
N CYS A 177 -2.52 3.81 11.18
CA CYS A 177 -2.65 2.93 10.02
C CYS A 177 -4.05 2.30 9.92
N LYS A 178 -4.62 1.88 11.05
CA LYS A 178 -5.99 1.32 11.11
C LYS A 178 -7.04 2.35 10.68
N GLN A 179 -6.93 3.57 11.19
CA GLN A 179 -7.82 4.68 10.81
C GLN A 179 -7.70 5.02 9.33
N ALA A 180 -6.48 5.08 8.80
CA ALA A 180 -6.23 5.33 7.37
C ALA A 180 -6.81 4.21 6.49
N SER A 181 -6.70 2.94 6.90
CA SER A 181 -7.32 1.81 6.19
C SER A 181 -8.84 1.91 6.18
N MET A 182 -9.46 2.18 7.34
CA MET A 182 -10.93 2.31 7.46
C MET A 182 -11.47 3.49 6.64
N ALA A 183 -10.77 4.63 6.65
CA ALA A 183 -11.18 5.81 5.90
C ALA A 183 -11.18 5.56 4.39
N ARG A 184 -10.35 4.63 3.90
CA ARG A 184 -10.31 4.24 2.48
C ARG A 184 -11.37 3.21 2.10
N GLU A 185 -11.80 2.37 3.03
CA GLU A 185 -12.93 1.44 2.80
C GLU A 185 -14.27 2.18 2.64
N ALA A 186 -14.40 3.37 3.22
CA ALA A 186 -15.61 4.18 3.14
C ALA A 186 -15.76 5.00 1.83
N ARG A 187 -14.76 5.00 0.93
CA ARG A 187 -14.71 5.83 -0.31
C ARG A 187 -14.77 5.02 -1.60
#